data_AF-A0A512TSY6-F1
#
_entry.id   AF-A0A512TSY6-F1
#
_cell.length_a   1.000
_cell.length_b   1.000
_cell.length_c   1.000
_cell.angle_alpha   90.00
_cell.angle_beta   90.00
_cell.angle_gamma   90.00
#
_symmetry.space_group_name_H-M   'P 1'
#
loop_
_entity.id
_entity.type
_entity.pdbx_description
1 polymer ?
#
loop_
_entity_poly.entity_id
_entity_poly.type
_entity_poly.pdbx_seq_one_letter_code
_entity_poly.pdbx_strand_id
1 'polypeptide(L)'
;MNSQLFWNVIANYNKHTITIQILLMIFLALSLVLSYNGKIKWIAKLALGLTNIYISIVFFCIYGVEPVQKLFAFTLYFICGVIFLHECIRNTDDRLQRPSRWQILLLLLYAIYPGVSILLGNYYPKMVTYIMPCPIISLSIAVYSGYSRKNKLLLFLLTIWGLTGIKSVIFNVYEDIILLICGIYGVVLITREIRKTKLK
;
A
#
# COMPACT_ATOMS: atom_id res chain seq x y z
N MET A 1 5.45 -15.42 -14.43
CA MET A 1 6.77 -14.75 -14.52
C MET A 1 7.91 -15.61 -14.00
N ASN A 2 9.08 -15.59 -14.67
CA ASN A 2 10.34 -16.08 -14.11
C ASN A 2 10.85 -15.06 -13.06
N SER A 3 11.32 -15.51 -11.88
CA SER A 3 11.81 -14.66 -10.80
C SER A 3 12.89 -13.67 -11.25
N GLN A 4 13.73 -14.05 -12.22
CA GLN A 4 14.76 -13.14 -12.75
C GLN A 4 14.17 -11.94 -13.50
N LEU A 5 13.09 -12.15 -14.26
CA LEU A 5 12.39 -11.07 -14.95
C LEU A 5 11.73 -10.11 -13.96
N PHE A 6 11.10 -10.64 -12.90
CA PHE A 6 10.51 -9.84 -11.82
C PHE A 6 11.54 -8.92 -11.16
N TRP A 7 12.68 -9.47 -10.74
CA TRP A 7 13.72 -8.70 -10.08
C TRP A 7 14.39 -7.69 -11.03
N ASN A 8 14.47 -7.98 -12.33
CA ASN A 8 14.97 -7.02 -13.31
C ASN A 8 14.01 -5.83 -13.50
N VAL A 9 12.69 -6.06 -13.50
CA VAL A 9 11.68 -4.99 -13.52
C VAL A 9 11.83 -4.11 -12.29
N ILE A 10 11.92 -4.72 -11.09
CA ILE A 10 12.16 -4.01 -9.83
C ILE A 10 13.45 -3.20 -9.89
N ALA A 11 14.54 -3.79 -10.37
CA ALA A 11 15.83 -3.12 -10.46
C ALA A 11 15.80 -1.89 -11.36
N ASN A 12 15.19 -2.01 -12.53
CA ASN A 12 15.07 -0.90 -13.48
C ASN A 12 14.19 0.21 -12.92
N TYR A 13 13.05 -0.14 -12.33
CA TYR A 13 12.19 0.80 -11.63
C TYR A 13 12.96 1.54 -10.54
N ASN A 14 13.65 0.82 -9.65
CA ASN A 14 14.41 1.41 -8.54
C ASN A 14 15.54 2.32 -9.00
N LYS A 15 16.31 1.91 -10.00
CA LYS A 15 17.40 2.72 -10.56
C LYS A 15 16.90 4.04 -11.13
N HIS A 16 15.83 3.99 -11.91
CA HIS A 16 15.36 5.16 -12.65
C HIS A 16 14.47 6.09 -11.82
N THR A 17 13.92 5.62 -10.69
CA THR A 17 12.94 6.40 -9.92
C THR A 17 13.35 6.71 -8.49
N ILE A 18 14.57 6.35 -8.05
CA ILE A 18 15.02 6.51 -6.67
C ILE A 18 14.79 7.92 -6.11
N THR A 19 15.06 8.97 -6.89
CA THR A 19 14.84 10.36 -6.49
C THR A 19 13.37 10.63 -6.18
N ILE A 20 12.46 10.21 -7.07
CA ILE A 20 11.01 10.38 -6.86
C ILE A 20 10.52 9.50 -5.70
N GLN A 21 11.05 8.28 -5.56
CA GLN A 21 10.72 7.41 -4.43
C GLN A 21 11.11 8.06 -3.09
N ILE A 22 12.28 8.68 -2.98
CA ILE A 22 12.70 9.39 -1.77
C ILE A 22 11.77 10.57 -1.47
N LEU A 23 11.43 11.38 -2.49
CA LEU A 23 10.51 12.50 -2.32
C LEU A 23 9.12 12.04 -1.87
N LEU A 24 8.57 11.00 -2.50
CA LEU A 24 7.28 10.42 -2.13
C LEU A 24 7.31 9.81 -0.73
N MET A 25 8.40 9.14 -0.36
CA MET A 25 8.58 8.57 0.98
C MET A 25 8.57 9.66 2.06
N ILE A 26 9.32 10.75 1.85
CA ILE A 26 9.33 11.90 2.77
C ILE A 26 7.94 12.54 2.85
N PHE A 27 7.32 12.79 1.70
CA PHE A 27 5.97 13.36 1.63
C PHE A 27 4.94 12.49 2.36
N LEU A 28 5.00 11.17 2.17
CA LEU A 28 4.13 10.21 2.83
C LEU A 28 4.36 10.20 4.33
N ALA A 29 5.61 10.12 4.80
CA ALA A 29 5.96 10.14 6.21
C ALA A 29 5.47 11.43 6.91
N LEU A 30 5.75 12.60 6.31
CA LEU A 30 5.26 13.88 6.83
C LEU A 30 3.74 13.94 6.86
N SER A 31 3.07 13.47 5.82
CA SER A 31 1.60 13.43 5.75
C SER A 31 1.00 12.56 6.85
N LEU A 32 1.59 11.39 7.12
CA LEU A 32 1.17 10.53 8.22
C LEU A 32 1.36 11.20 9.57
N VAL A 33 2.52 11.82 9.83
CA VAL A 33 2.80 12.56 11.08
C VAL A 33 1.78 13.69 11.28
N LEU A 34 1.49 14.47 10.24
CA LEU A 34 0.53 15.56 10.31
C LEU A 34 -0.91 15.08 10.54
N SER A 35 -1.32 13.97 9.92
CA SER A 35 -2.65 13.37 10.12
C SER A 35 -2.81 12.72 11.49
N TYR A 36 -1.83 11.96 11.99
CA TYR A 36 -1.89 11.35 13.34
C TYR A 36 -1.91 12.40 14.46
N ASN A 37 -1.18 13.50 14.27
CA ASN A 37 -1.21 14.64 15.20
C ASN A 37 -2.49 15.48 15.07
N GLY A 38 -3.34 15.20 14.08
CA GLY A 38 -4.59 15.93 13.84
C GLY A 38 -4.41 17.35 13.28
N LYS A 39 -3.19 17.75 12.90
CA LYS A 39 -2.91 19.07 12.31
C LYS A 39 -3.57 19.22 10.94
N ILE A 40 -3.42 18.20 10.09
CA ILE A 40 -4.08 18.13 8.77
C ILE A 40 -4.67 16.74 8.62
N LYS A 41 -5.98 16.60 8.83
CA LYS A 41 -6.67 15.30 8.99
C LYS A 41 -6.74 14.47 7.69
N TRP A 42 -6.83 15.16 6.56
CA TRP A 42 -7.04 14.55 5.24
C TRP A 42 -5.74 14.26 4.49
N ILE A 43 -4.60 14.81 4.91
CA ILE A 43 -3.35 14.78 4.11
C ILE A 43 -2.80 13.36 3.94
N ALA A 44 -2.99 12.45 4.90
CA ALA A 44 -2.62 11.04 4.71
C ALA A 44 -3.44 10.38 3.59
N LYS A 45 -4.73 10.69 3.43
CA LYS A 45 -5.54 10.20 2.31
C LYS A 45 -5.03 10.76 0.98
N LEU A 46 -4.68 12.06 0.94
CA LEU A 46 -4.06 12.66 -0.25
C LEU A 46 -2.78 11.92 -0.63
N ALA A 47 -1.87 11.75 0.33
CA ALA A 47 -0.57 11.15 0.08
C ALA A 47 -0.67 9.69 -0.35
N LEU A 48 -1.54 8.90 0.30
CA LEU A 48 -1.82 7.53 -0.12
C LEU A 48 -2.46 7.49 -1.52
N GLY A 49 -3.39 8.41 -1.81
CA GLY A 49 -4.02 8.51 -3.13
C GLY A 49 -3.03 8.81 -4.25
N LEU A 50 -2.22 9.87 -4.10
CA LEU A 50 -1.19 10.24 -5.08
C LEU A 50 -0.14 9.14 -5.26
N THR A 51 0.27 8.48 -4.17
CA THR A 51 1.24 7.39 -4.25
C THR A 51 0.67 6.16 -4.95
N ASN A 52 -0.62 5.83 -4.74
CA ASN A 52 -1.28 4.74 -5.47
C ASN A 52 -1.38 5.05 -6.98
N ILE A 53 -1.72 6.30 -7.36
CA ILE A 53 -1.73 6.73 -8.77
C ILE A 53 -0.33 6.66 -9.38
N TYR A 54 0.68 7.10 -8.63
CA TYR A 54 2.07 7.00 -9.05
C TYR A 54 2.47 5.53 -9.30
N ILE A 55 2.13 4.61 -8.39
CA ILE A 55 2.40 3.18 -8.57
C ILE A 55 1.64 2.62 -9.79
N SER A 56 0.36 2.98 -10.00
CA SER A 56 -0.36 2.52 -11.19
C SER A 56 0.33 2.96 -12.47
N ILE A 57 0.66 4.24 -12.60
CA ILE A 57 1.23 4.78 -13.84
C ILE A 57 2.68 4.33 -14.00
N VAL A 58 3.52 4.60 -13.01
CA VAL A 58 4.97 4.39 -13.16
C VAL A 58 5.30 2.91 -13.03
N PHE A 59 4.93 2.25 -11.93
CA PHE A 59 5.33 0.86 -11.74
C PHE A 59 4.61 -0.09 -12.73
N PHE A 60 3.27 -0.01 -12.84
CA PHE A 60 2.52 -0.99 -13.62
C PHE A 60 2.37 -0.63 -15.11
N CYS A 61 2.16 0.62 -15.48
CA CYS A 61 2.01 1.00 -16.90
C CYS A 61 3.36 1.08 -17.62
N ILE A 62 4.35 1.76 -17.03
CA ILE A 62 5.67 1.98 -17.66
C ILE A 62 6.59 0.76 -17.50
N TYR A 63 6.76 0.26 -16.26
CA TYR A 63 7.72 -0.83 -15.98
C TYR A 63 7.10 -2.24 -16.00
N GLY A 64 5.78 -2.35 -15.87
CA GLY A 64 5.08 -3.63 -15.91
C GLY A 64 5.31 -4.34 -17.25
N VAL A 65 5.46 -5.66 -17.20
CA VAL A 65 5.73 -6.48 -18.40
C VAL A 65 4.55 -7.40 -18.69
N GLU A 66 3.98 -8.03 -17.66
CA GLU A 66 2.89 -8.99 -17.86
C GLU A 66 1.54 -8.29 -18.06
N PRO A 67 0.63 -8.85 -18.89
CA PRO A 67 -0.72 -8.30 -19.09
C PRO A 67 -1.50 -8.15 -17.78
N VAL A 68 -1.34 -9.11 -16.85
CA VAL A 68 -1.99 -9.04 -15.53
C VAL A 68 -1.49 -7.83 -14.74
N GLN A 69 -0.21 -7.46 -14.85
CA GLN A 69 0.32 -6.25 -14.22
C GLN A 69 -0.27 -4.99 -14.88
N LYS A 70 -0.29 -4.94 -16.22
CA LYS A 70 -0.75 -3.77 -16.98
C LYS A 70 -2.25 -3.53 -16.95
N LEU A 71 -3.06 -4.57 -16.81
CA LEU A 71 -4.51 -4.46 -16.83
C LEU A 71 -5.08 -4.52 -15.41
N PHE A 72 -4.83 -5.61 -14.69
CA PHE A 72 -5.43 -5.81 -13.37
C PHE A 72 -4.78 -4.92 -12.31
N ALA A 73 -3.45 -4.98 -12.17
CA ALA A 73 -2.76 -4.22 -11.14
C ALA A 73 -2.84 -2.71 -11.37
N PHE A 74 -2.58 -2.26 -12.61
CA PHE A 74 -2.77 -0.86 -13.01
C PHE A 74 -4.15 -0.33 -12.59
N THR A 75 -5.22 -1.00 -13.03
CA THR A 75 -6.59 -0.55 -12.80
C THR A 75 -6.93 -0.54 -11.31
N LEU A 76 -6.50 -1.56 -10.57
CA LEU A 76 -6.72 -1.64 -9.12
C LEU A 76 -6.07 -0.46 -8.39
N TYR A 77 -4.79 -0.18 -8.64
CA TYR A 77 -4.08 0.93 -7.99
C TYR A 77 -4.62 2.29 -8.41
N PHE A 78 -4.98 2.45 -9.68
CA PHE A 78 -5.55 3.69 -10.18
C PHE A 78 -6.90 3.98 -9.50
N ILE A 79 -7.80 2.99 -9.43
CA ILE A 79 -9.08 3.13 -8.74
C ILE A 79 -8.89 3.39 -7.24
N CYS A 80 -8.00 2.64 -6.57
CA CYS A 80 -7.65 2.91 -5.16
C CYS A 80 -7.20 4.35 -4.96
N GLY A 81 -6.31 4.84 -5.83
CA GLY A 81 -5.81 6.20 -5.82
C GLY A 81 -6.91 7.24 -5.97
N VAL A 82 -7.79 7.09 -6.98
CA VAL A 82 -8.94 7.98 -7.21
C VAL A 82 -9.90 7.98 -6.02
N ILE A 83 -10.22 6.81 -5.44
CA ILE A 83 -11.10 6.75 -4.28
C ILE A 83 -10.46 7.42 -3.06
N PHE A 84 -9.15 7.23 -2.83
CA PHE A 84 -8.44 7.96 -1.77
C PHE A 84 -8.51 9.48 -1.94
N LEU A 85 -8.31 9.98 -3.16
CA LEU A 85 -8.44 11.41 -3.46
C LEU A 85 -9.88 11.90 -3.26
N HIS A 86 -10.87 11.12 -3.69
CA HIS A 86 -12.27 11.44 -3.46
C HIS A 86 -12.60 11.50 -1.95
N GLU A 87 -12.14 10.51 -1.17
CA GLU A 87 -12.28 10.47 0.29
C GLU A 87 -11.55 11.61 0.99
N CYS A 88 -10.41 12.04 0.45
CA CYS A 88 -9.65 13.19 0.94
C CYS A 88 -10.45 14.49 0.83
N ILE A 89 -11.14 14.70 -0.30
CA ILE A 89 -11.90 15.92 -0.59
C ILE A 89 -13.27 15.91 0.11
N ARG A 90 -13.95 14.75 0.14
CA ARG A 90 -15.31 14.65 0.72
C ARG A 90 -15.33 14.53 2.24
N ASN A 91 -14.33 13.89 2.84
CA ASN A 91 -14.27 13.60 4.27
C ASN A 91 -13.07 14.30 4.91
N THR A 92 -13.00 15.62 4.76
CA THR A 92 -11.90 16.46 5.28
C THR A 92 -11.87 16.55 6.81
N ASP A 93 -13.01 16.33 7.45
CA ASP A 93 -13.20 16.33 8.90
C ASP A 93 -12.82 15.00 9.57
N ASP A 94 -12.76 13.92 8.79
CA ASP A 94 -12.50 12.56 9.28
C ASP A 94 -11.07 12.42 9.80
N ARG A 95 -10.96 12.11 11.09
CA ARG A 95 -9.71 12.13 11.83
C ARG A 95 -9.09 10.73 11.85
N LEU A 96 -7.80 10.68 11.54
CA LEU A 96 -6.99 9.50 11.78
C LEU A 96 -6.81 9.31 13.29
N GLN A 97 -7.35 8.22 13.82
CA GLN A 97 -7.32 7.93 15.25
C GLN A 97 -5.95 7.41 15.68
N ARG A 98 -5.69 7.42 17.00
CA ARG A 98 -4.48 6.81 17.56
C ARG A 98 -4.43 5.33 17.16
N PRO A 99 -3.27 4.82 16.71
CA PRO A 99 -3.19 3.49 16.17
C PRO A 99 -3.45 2.45 17.26
N SER A 100 -4.34 1.51 16.98
CA SER A 100 -4.57 0.32 17.81
C SER A 100 -3.34 -0.61 17.81
N ARG A 101 -3.27 -1.56 18.76
CA ARG A 101 -2.17 -2.55 18.82
C ARG A 101 -1.94 -3.27 17.49
N TRP A 102 -3.02 -3.63 16.78
CA TRP A 102 -2.93 -4.24 15.46
C TRP A 102 -2.37 -3.29 14.41
N GLN A 103 -2.80 -2.02 14.41
CA GLN A 103 -2.27 -1.02 13.47
C GLN A 103 -0.79 -0.75 13.71
N ILE A 104 -0.37 -0.66 14.98
CA ILE A 104 1.05 -0.52 15.34
C ILE A 104 1.84 -1.70 14.77
N LEU A 105 1.37 -2.94 14.95
CA LEU A 105 2.00 -4.12 14.38
C LEU A 105 2.13 -4.02 12.84
N LEU A 106 1.06 -3.66 12.13
CA LEU A 106 1.11 -3.54 10.66
C LEU A 106 2.03 -2.41 10.19
N LEU A 107 2.07 -1.28 10.90
CA LEU A 107 2.99 -0.17 10.61
C LEU A 107 4.45 -0.57 10.86
N LEU A 108 4.72 -1.37 11.90
CA LEU A 108 6.05 -1.93 12.14
C LEU A 108 6.45 -2.91 11.03
N LEU A 109 5.54 -3.79 10.60
CA LEU A 109 5.78 -4.69 9.47
C LEU A 109 6.09 -3.92 8.18
N TYR A 110 5.37 -2.83 7.91
CA TYR A 110 5.70 -1.92 6.81
C TYR A 110 7.10 -1.28 6.99
N ALA A 111 7.44 -0.82 8.19
CA ALA A 111 8.72 -0.17 8.47
C ALA A 111 9.92 -1.11 8.24
N ILE A 112 9.77 -2.39 8.57
CA ILE A 112 10.85 -3.38 8.36
C ILE A 112 10.88 -3.96 6.94
N TYR A 113 9.93 -3.60 6.08
CA TYR A 113 9.73 -4.25 4.78
C TYR A 113 11.02 -4.27 3.92
N PRO A 114 11.73 -3.13 3.70
CA PRO A 114 12.99 -3.16 2.95
C PRO A 114 14.10 -3.92 3.68
N GLY A 115 14.08 -3.93 5.02
CA GLY A 115 14.99 -4.70 5.85
C GLY A 115 14.82 -6.21 5.65
N VAL A 116 13.58 -6.69 5.54
CA VAL A 116 13.30 -8.10 5.21
C VAL A 116 13.86 -8.46 3.83
N SER A 117 13.77 -7.55 2.85
CA SER A 117 14.38 -7.77 1.53
C SER A 117 15.90 -7.96 1.65
N ILE A 118 16.59 -7.11 2.42
CA ILE A 118 18.03 -7.23 2.67
C ILE A 118 18.38 -8.56 3.37
N LEU A 119 17.62 -8.95 4.38
CA LEU A 119 17.83 -10.22 5.10
C LEU A 119 17.68 -11.45 4.20
N LEU A 120 16.84 -11.37 3.17
CA LEU A 120 16.65 -12.41 2.16
C LEU A 120 17.74 -12.38 1.06
N GLY A 121 18.75 -11.50 1.19
CA GLY A 121 19.85 -11.37 0.24
C GLY A 121 19.56 -10.47 -0.95
N ASN A 122 18.45 -9.73 -0.92
CA ASN A 122 18.05 -8.80 -1.98
C ASN A 122 18.60 -7.39 -1.66
N TYR A 123 19.52 -6.91 -2.48
CA TYR A 123 20.17 -5.61 -2.32
C TYR A 123 19.81 -4.65 -3.44
N TYR A 124 19.88 -3.35 -3.14
CA TYR A 124 19.64 -2.32 -4.15
C TYR A 124 20.50 -2.57 -5.40
N PRO A 125 19.91 -2.55 -6.62
CA PRO A 125 18.54 -2.13 -6.95
C PRO A 125 17.48 -3.25 -6.92
N LYS A 126 17.88 -4.52 -6.76
CA LYS A 126 16.98 -5.68 -6.71
C LYS A 126 16.48 -5.89 -5.28
N MET A 127 15.68 -4.96 -4.78
CA MET A 127 15.07 -5.03 -3.46
C MET A 127 13.71 -4.35 -3.44
N VAL A 128 12.86 -4.73 -2.48
CA VAL A 128 11.58 -4.05 -2.27
C VAL A 128 11.80 -2.81 -1.38
N THR A 129 11.64 -1.62 -1.95
CA THR A 129 11.73 -0.33 -1.23
C THR A 129 10.38 0.09 -0.66
N TYR A 130 10.32 1.19 0.08
CA TYR A 130 9.05 1.69 0.66
C TYR A 130 8.02 2.15 -0.38
N ILE A 131 8.47 2.65 -1.55
CA ILE A 131 7.59 3.08 -2.64
C ILE A 131 7.55 1.97 -3.68
N MET A 132 6.87 0.90 -3.30
CA MET A 132 6.59 -0.28 -4.12
C MET A 132 5.13 -0.68 -3.94
N PRO A 133 4.54 -1.45 -4.87
CA PRO A 133 3.14 -1.84 -4.78
C PRO A 133 2.79 -2.45 -3.40
N CYS A 134 3.50 -3.50 -3.00
CA CYS A 134 3.18 -4.27 -1.80
C CYS A 134 3.32 -3.46 -0.50
N PRO A 135 4.41 -2.71 -0.26
CA PRO A 135 4.51 -1.81 0.89
C PRO A 135 3.44 -0.71 0.91
N ILE A 136 3.12 -0.10 -0.23
CA ILE A 136 2.12 0.97 -0.30
C ILE A 136 0.72 0.45 0.04
N ILE A 137 0.32 -0.73 -0.42
CA ILE A 137 -0.95 -1.34 -0.01
C ILE A 137 -0.94 -1.73 1.46
N SER A 138 0.16 -2.31 1.95
CA SER A 138 0.30 -2.69 3.37
C SER A 138 0.13 -1.47 4.28
N LEU A 139 0.80 -0.37 3.94
CA LEU A 139 0.64 0.90 4.63
C LEU A 139 -0.78 1.47 4.47
N SER A 140 -1.35 1.42 3.27
CA SER A 140 -2.71 1.89 3.00
C SER A 140 -3.74 1.18 3.87
N ILE A 141 -3.64 -0.14 4.02
CA ILE A 141 -4.51 -0.91 4.91
C ILE A 141 -4.31 -0.49 6.37
N ALA A 142 -3.05 -0.43 6.82
CA ALA A 142 -2.72 -0.09 8.21
C ALA A 142 -3.26 1.31 8.59
N VAL A 143 -2.95 2.32 7.78
CA VAL A 143 -3.36 3.72 8.01
C VAL A 143 -4.85 3.89 7.80
N TYR A 144 -5.42 3.39 6.71
CA TYR A 144 -6.83 3.61 6.40
C TYR A 144 -7.77 2.95 7.42
N SER A 145 -7.33 1.84 8.02
CA SER A 145 -8.08 1.21 9.12
C SER A 145 -8.24 2.11 10.36
N GLY A 146 -7.39 3.11 10.53
CA GLY A 146 -7.41 4.07 11.64
C GLY A 146 -8.42 5.21 11.46
N TYR A 147 -9.02 5.36 10.28
CA TYR A 147 -10.07 6.34 10.05
C TYR A 147 -11.43 5.85 10.55
N SER A 148 -12.26 6.79 11.01
CA SER A 148 -13.62 6.51 11.47
C SER A 148 -14.51 6.09 10.30
N ARG A 149 -14.51 6.88 9.22
CA ARG A 149 -15.25 6.60 7.99
C ARG A 149 -14.39 5.78 7.04
N LYS A 150 -14.95 4.69 6.51
CA LYS A 150 -14.25 3.80 5.58
C LYS A 150 -15.13 3.47 4.39
N ASN A 151 -14.62 3.76 3.21
CA ASN A 151 -15.20 3.36 1.95
C ASN A 151 -14.98 1.85 1.76
N LYS A 152 -16.08 1.10 1.66
CA LYS A 152 -16.04 -0.38 1.56
C LYS A 152 -15.37 -0.86 0.28
N LEU A 153 -15.57 -0.14 -0.83
CA LEU A 153 -14.95 -0.48 -2.11
C LEU A 153 -13.43 -0.29 -2.02
N LEU A 154 -12.97 0.81 -1.43
CA LEU A 154 -11.53 1.02 -1.21
C LEU A 154 -10.93 -0.08 -0.35
N LEU A 155 -11.56 -0.40 0.79
CA LEU A 155 -11.10 -1.51 1.64
C LEU A 155 -11.04 -2.84 0.90
N PHE A 156 -12.06 -3.13 0.09
CA PHE A 156 -12.13 -4.34 -0.72
C PHE A 156 -11.00 -4.42 -1.73
N LEU A 157 -10.74 -3.35 -2.48
CA LEU A 157 -9.65 -3.30 -3.47
C LEU A 157 -8.27 -3.44 -2.81
N LEU A 158 -8.03 -2.71 -1.71
CA LEU A 158 -6.81 -2.84 -0.93
C LEU A 158 -6.61 -4.29 -0.43
N THR A 159 -7.69 -4.91 0.03
CA THR A 159 -7.67 -6.29 0.54
C THR A 159 -7.41 -7.31 -0.57
N ILE A 160 -8.03 -7.15 -1.75
CA ILE A 160 -7.76 -8.01 -2.91
C ILE A 160 -6.27 -8.02 -3.22
N TRP A 161 -5.63 -6.84 -3.28
CA TRP A 161 -4.20 -6.78 -3.51
C TRP A 161 -3.41 -7.37 -2.35
N GLY A 162 -3.78 -7.08 -1.10
CA GLY A 162 -3.16 -7.67 0.09
C GLY A 162 -3.13 -9.20 0.06
N LEU A 163 -4.21 -9.83 -0.39
CA LEU A 163 -4.30 -11.29 -0.49
C LEU A 163 -3.44 -11.88 -1.62
N THR A 164 -3.00 -11.07 -2.59
CA THR A 164 -2.03 -11.54 -3.61
C THR A 164 -0.68 -11.92 -3.00
N GLY A 165 -0.40 -11.51 -1.76
CA GLY A 165 0.77 -11.93 -1.00
C GLY A 165 0.90 -13.44 -0.82
N ILE A 166 -0.15 -14.24 -1.06
CA ILE A 166 -0.06 -15.72 -1.11
C ILE A 166 0.95 -16.21 -2.17
N LYS A 167 1.21 -15.38 -3.19
CA LYS A 167 2.23 -15.63 -4.22
C LYS A 167 3.65 -15.67 -3.64
N SER A 168 3.90 -15.09 -2.46
CA SER A 168 5.19 -15.19 -1.75
C SER A 168 5.67 -16.65 -1.63
N VAL A 169 4.74 -17.55 -1.31
CA VAL A 169 4.98 -19.00 -1.13
C VAL A 169 5.24 -19.71 -2.46
N ILE A 170 4.74 -19.18 -3.57
CA ILE A 170 4.82 -19.81 -4.91
C ILE A 170 6.03 -19.29 -5.69
N PHE A 171 6.41 -18.02 -5.52
CA PHE A 171 7.43 -17.34 -6.33
C PHE A 171 8.72 -16.98 -5.56
N ASN A 172 8.87 -17.44 -4.31
CA ASN A 172 10.01 -17.16 -3.43
C ASN A 172 10.25 -15.66 -3.18
N VAL A 173 9.17 -14.85 -3.14
CA VAL A 173 9.21 -13.43 -2.74
C VAL A 173 8.69 -13.33 -1.32
N TYR A 174 9.51 -13.73 -0.36
CA TYR A 174 9.08 -13.88 1.03
C TYR A 174 8.73 -12.56 1.72
N GLU A 175 9.19 -11.42 1.19
CA GLU A 175 8.78 -10.09 1.64
C GLU A 175 7.24 -9.91 1.59
N ASP A 176 6.59 -10.54 0.61
CA ASP A 176 5.13 -10.48 0.42
C ASP A 176 4.33 -11.24 1.49
N ILE A 177 4.98 -11.94 2.43
CA ILE A 177 4.30 -12.45 3.64
C ILE A 177 3.74 -11.27 4.46
N ILE A 178 4.47 -10.15 4.53
CA ILE A 178 3.98 -8.93 5.20
C ILE A 178 2.69 -8.44 4.52
N LEU A 179 2.68 -8.44 3.18
CA LEU A 179 1.50 -8.06 2.41
C LEU A 179 0.32 -8.97 2.72
N LEU A 180 0.55 -10.29 2.80
CA LEU A 180 -0.48 -11.27 3.13
C LEU A 180 -1.07 -11.04 4.53
N ILE A 181 -0.23 -10.75 5.54
CA ILE A 181 -0.68 -10.42 6.90
C ILE A 181 -1.58 -9.18 6.87
N CYS A 182 -1.18 -8.13 6.15
CA CYS A 182 -2.01 -6.94 5.97
C CYS A 182 -3.32 -7.26 5.24
N GLY A 183 -3.29 -8.11 4.22
CA GLY A 183 -4.47 -8.57 3.48
C GLY A 183 -5.48 -9.31 4.37
N ILE A 184 -5.01 -10.24 5.20
CA ILE A 184 -5.85 -10.96 6.17
C ILE A 184 -6.50 -9.98 7.16
N TYR A 185 -5.74 -9.00 7.65
CA TYR A 185 -6.30 -7.95 8.50
C TYR A 185 -7.37 -7.12 7.75
N GLY A 186 -7.15 -6.84 6.46
CA GLY A 186 -8.13 -6.20 5.57
C GLY A 186 -9.46 -6.96 5.50
N VAL A 187 -9.43 -8.30 5.39
CA VAL A 187 -10.64 -9.15 5.41
C VAL A 187 -11.41 -9.00 6.72
N VAL A 188 -10.70 -9.05 7.85
CA VAL A 188 -11.29 -8.85 9.18
C VAL A 188 -11.96 -7.47 9.28
N LEU A 189 -11.29 -6.44 8.77
CA LEU A 189 -11.79 -5.07 8.77
C LEU A 189 -13.06 -4.91 7.93
N ILE A 190 -13.09 -5.46 6.71
CA ILE A 190 -14.28 -5.45 5.84
C ILE A 190 -15.45 -6.13 6.53
N THR A 191 -15.22 -7.30 7.12
CA THR A 191 -16.27 -8.07 7.80
C THR A 191 -16.87 -7.27 8.97
N ARG A 192 -16.02 -6.57 9.74
CA ARG A 192 -16.46 -5.69 10.82
C ARG A 192 -17.30 -4.52 10.30
N GLU A 193 -16.87 -3.85 9.24
CA GLU A 193 -17.60 -2.71 8.67
C GLU A 193 -18.94 -3.11 8.00
N ILE A 194 -19.01 -4.29 7.38
CA ILE A 194 -20.27 -4.86 6.89
C ILE A 194 -21.24 -5.14 8.04
N ARG A 195 -20.77 -5.78 9.12
CA ARG A 195 -21.60 -6.06 10.30
C ARG A 195 -22.13 -4.78 10.95
N LYS A 196 -21.31 -3.74 11.11
CA LYS A 196 -21.74 -2.43 11.63
C LYS A 196 -22.85 -1.80 10.78
N THR A 197 -22.83 -2.00 9.47
CA THR A 197 -23.88 -1.45 8.58
C THR A 197 -25.20 -2.19 8.73
N LYS A 198 -25.17 -3.50 9.00
CA LYS A 198 -26.39 -4.30 9.21
C LYS A 198 -27.10 -4.00 10.54
N LEU A 199 -26.40 -3.37 11.48
CA LEU A 199 -26.91 -3.01 12.82
C LEU A 199 -27.42 -1.56 12.89
N LYS A 200 -27.35 -0.81 11.78
CA LYS A 200 -27.92 0.54 11.64
C LYS A 200 -29.12 0.48 10.71
#